data_AF-A0A3N7G174-F1
#
_entry.id   AF-A0A3N7G174-F1
#
_cell.length_a   1.000
_cell.length_b   1.000
_cell.length_c   1.000
_cell.angle_alpha   90.00
_cell.angle_beta   90.00
_cell.angle_gamma   90.00
#
_symmetry.space_group_name_H-M   'P 1'
#
loop_
_entity.id
_entity.type
_entity.pdbx_description
1 polymer ?
#
loop_
_entity_poly.entity_id
_entity_poly.type
_entity_poly.pdbx_seq_one_letter_code
_entity_poly.pdbx_strand_id
1 'polypeptide(L)'
;MLGQLLGTLEKFRKEDMKISGMEAFIQRSNALQRAEQKAHEERERLRQQECEQIAEQRRRDLTLRARITVKAEEKKLELLFLRWNDHHKKLSNFIRTKAEPPIYYLPKQPLEKDATLLDQQREQHF
;
A
#
# COMPACT_ATOMS: atom_id res chain seq x y z
N MET A 1 50.40 24.44 40.63
CA MET A 1 48.96 24.25 40.35
C MET A 1 48.63 22.86 39.78
N LEU A 2 49.35 22.32 38.77
CA LEU A 2 49.05 20.99 38.21
C LEU A 2 49.37 19.78 39.11
N GLY A 3 50.44 19.84 39.92
CA GLY A 3 50.85 18.72 40.78
C GLY A 3 49.86 18.38 41.89
N GLN A 4 49.07 19.36 42.34
CA GLN A 4 48.07 19.15 43.40
C GLN A 4 46.82 18.42 42.88
N LEU A 5 46.44 18.67 41.61
CA LEU A 5 45.37 17.97 40.91
C LEU A 5 45.73 16.51 40.60
N LEU A 6 46.99 16.24 40.22
CA LEU A 6 47.48 14.89 39.96
C LEU A 6 47.44 14.02 41.22
N GLY A 7 47.89 14.58 42.36
CA GLY A 7 47.85 13.90 43.66
C GLY A 7 46.44 13.67 44.19
N THR A 8 45.46 14.53 43.88
CA THR A 8 44.05 14.29 44.20
C THR A 8 43.45 13.19 43.31
N LEU A 9 43.77 13.16 42.02
CA LEU A 9 43.30 12.10 41.10
C LEU A 9 43.80 10.70 41.52
N GLU A 10 45.06 10.59 41.95
CA GLU A 10 45.58 9.32 42.47
C GLU A 10 44.90 8.89 43.78
N LYS A 11 44.52 9.85 44.63
CA LYS A 11 43.75 9.56 45.86
C LYS A 11 42.34 9.07 45.54
N PHE A 12 41.62 9.75 44.64
CA PHE A 12 40.30 9.29 44.18
C PHE A 12 40.37 7.90 43.57
N ARG A 13 41.38 7.61 42.73
CA ARG A 13 41.56 6.28 42.15
C ARG A 13 41.77 5.20 43.22
N LYS A 14 42.56 5.48 44.27
CA LYS A 14 42.79 4.53 45.39
C LYS A 14 41.55 4.35 46.26
N GLU A 15 40.75 5.39 46.44
CA GLU A 15 39.48 5.35 47.19
C GLU A 15 38.41 4.58 46.40
N ASP A 16 38.28 4.83 45.10
CA ASP A 16 37.38 4.10 44.20
C ASP A 16 37.72 2.61 44.14
N MET A 17 39.01 2.23 44.12
CA MET A 17 39.39 0.81 44.18
C MET A 17 39.00 0.14 45.50
N LYS A 18 39.01 0.87 46.63
CA LYS A 18 38.55 0.34 47.93
C LYS A 18 37.03 0.23 47.99
N ILE A 19 36.31 1.21 47.44
CA ILE A 19 34.84 1.22 47.39
C ILE A 19 34.33 0.14 46.42
N SER A 20 35.02 -0.07 45.30
CA SER A 20 34.69 -1.10 44.31
C SER A 20 34.81 -2.53 44.83
N GLY A 21 35.67 -2.78 45.83
CA GLY A 21 35.84 -4.09 46.48
C GLY A 21 34.85 -4.34 47.62
N MET A 22 34.06 -3.34 48.02
CA MET A 22 33.06 -3.48 49.08
C MET A 22 31.87 -4.28 48.57
N GLU A 23 31.46 -5.34 49.27
CA GLU A 23 30.35 -6.21 48.86
C GLU A 23 29.05 -5.44 48.56
N ALA A 24 28.78 -4.37 49.33
CA ALA A 24 27.63 -3.49 49.11
C ALA A 24 27.68 -2.68 47.81
N PHE A 25 28.87 -2.39 47.26
CA PHE A 25 29.02 -1.77 45.94
C PHE A 25 28.75 -2.79 44.83
N ILE A 26 29.31 -4.00 44.96
CA ILE A 26 29.11 -5.10 44.01
C ILE A 26 27.63 -5.49 43.92
N GLN A 27 26.95 -5.63 45.06
CA GLN A 27 25.51 -5.94 45.09
C GLN A 27 24.66 -4.86 44.41
N ARG A 28 24.96 -3.57 44.66
CA ARG A 28 24.27 -2.44 44.01
C ARG A 28 24.53 -2.39 42.51
N SER A 29 25.79 -2.58 42.09
CA SER A 29 26.15 -2.64 40.67
C SER A 29 25.41 -3.80 39.96
N ASN A 30 25.37 -4.98 40.57
CA ASN A 30 24.65 -6.12 40.02
C ASN A 30 23.13 -5.88 39.97
N ALA A 31 22.56 -5.21 40.97
CA ALA A 31 21.15 -4.83 40.98
C ALA A 31 20.82 -3.83 39.85
N LEU A 32 21.68 -2.84 39.62
CA LEU A 32 21.55 -1.88 38.52
C LEU A 32 21.64 -2.58 37.16
N GLN A 33 22.66 -3.41 36.94
CA GLN A 33 22.81 -4.16 35.68
C GLN A 33 21.59 -5.06 35.40
N ARG A 34 21.04 -5.73 36.41
CA ARG A 34 19.81 -6.53 36.25
C ARG A 34 18.60 -5.67 35.93
N ALA A 35 18.48 -4.48 36.52
CA ALA A 35 17.40 -3.55 36.23
C ALA A 35 17.50 -3.00 34.79
N GLU A 36 18.71 -2.67 34.34
CA GLU A 36 19.00 -2.23 32.98
C GLU A 36 18.72 -3.33 31.96
N GLN A 37 19.13 -4.57 32.23
CA GLN A 37 18.84 -5.73 31.37
C GLN A 37 17.33 -5.94 31.22
N LYS A 38 16.58 -5.94 32.32
CA LYS A 38 15.11 -6.05 32.28
C LYS A 38 14.48 -4.90 31.50
N ALA A 39 14.93 -3.67 31.71
CA ALA A 39 14.42 -2.52 30.97
C ALA A 39 14.72 -2.61 29.47
N HIS A 40 15.87 -3.16 29.09
CA HIS A 40 16.23 -3.39 27.70
C HIS A 40 15.37 -4.49 27.07
N GLU A 41 15.19 -5.63 27.75
CA GLU A 41 14.34 -6.73 27.30
C GLU A 41 12.89 -6.28 27.07
N GLU A 42 12.31 -5.53 28.01
CA GLU A 42 10.95 -5.00 27.87
C GLU A 42 10.84 -4.01 26.70
N ARG A 43 11.85 -3.16 26.49
CA ARG A 43 11.89 -2.26 25.32
C ARG A 43 11.95 -3.02 24.01
N GLU A 44 12.76 -4.07 23.93
CA GLU A 44 12.83 -4.90 22.71
C GLU A 44 11.51 -5.63 22.45
N ARG A 45 10.87 -6.16 23.49
CA ARG A 45 9.56 -6.79 23.37
C ARG A 45 8.51 -5.81 22.83
N LEU A 46 8.47 -4.60 23.36
CA LEU A 46 7.56 -3.56 22.87
C LEU A 46 7.86 -3.19 21.41
N ARG A 47 9.13 -3.03 21.05
CA ARG A 47 9.52 -2.78 19.65
C ARG A 47 9.09 -3.90 18.71
N GLN A 48 9.24 -5.15 19.12
CA GLN A 48 8.83 -6.31 18.33
C GLN A 48 7.31 -6.31 18.13
N GLN A 49 6.54 -6.11 19.20
CA GLN A 49 5.09 -6.02 19.13
C GLN A 49 4.61 -4.90 18.22
N GLU A 50 5.21 -3.71 18.31
CA GLU A 50 4.88 -2.58 17.44
C GLU A 50 5.19 -2.90 15.96
N CYS A 51 6.37 -3.48 15.69
CA CYS A 51 6.75 -3.91 14.35
C CYS A 51 5.76 -4.94 13.78
N GLU A 52 5.37 -5.93 14.57
CA GLU A 52 4.41 -6.97 14.19
C GLU A 52 3.04 -6.36 13.89
N GLN A 53 2.53 -5.47 14.74
CA GLN A 53 1.25 -4.79 14.52
C GLN A 53 1.26 -3.96 13.22
N ILE A 54 2.34 -3.22 12.96
CA ILE A 54 2.49 -2.43 11.73
C ILE A 54 2.54 -3.36 10.51
N ALA A 55 3.28 -4.47 10.59
CA ALA A 55 3.36 -5.44 9.51
C ALA A 55 1.99 -6.09 9.21
N GLU A 56 1.23 -6.43 10.25
CA GLU A 56 -0.13 -6.95 10.10
C GLU A 56 -1.08 -5.94 9.48
N GLN A 57 -1.07 -4.68 9.95
CA GLN A 57 -1.89 -3.62 9.38
C GLN A 57 -1.58 -3.43 7.89
N ARG A 58 -0.28 -3.35 7.53
CA ARG A 58 0.15 -3.24 6.13
C ARG A 58 -0.32 -4.42 5.29
N ARG A 59 -0.25 -5.65 5.82
CA ARG A 59 -0.72 -6.85 5.10
C ARG A 59 -2.23 -6.80 4.84
N ARG A 60 -3.02 -6.38 5.84
CA ARG A 60 -4.48 -6.21 5.71
C ARG A 60 -4.80 -5.14 4.67
N ASP A 61 -4.13 -4.00 4.73
CA ASP A 61 -4.31 -2.90 3.79
C ASP A 61 -3.97 -3.28 2.35
N LEU A 62 -2.85 -3.99 2.13
CA LEU A 62 -2.45 -4.47 0.81
C LEU A 62 -3.49 -5.43 0.23
N THR A 63 -4.03 -6.33 1.05
CA THR A 63 -5.07 -7.27 0.64
C THR A 63 -6.37 -6.54 0.25
N LEU A 64 -6.78 -5.56 1.05
CA LEU A 64 -7.95 -4.75 0.77
C LEU A 64 -7.77 -3.93 -0.50
N ARG A 65 -6.60 -3.29 -0.69
CA ARG A 65 -6.27 -2.54 -1.90
C ARG A 65 -6.32 -3.43 -3.14
N ALA A 66 -5.68 -4.60 -3.10
CA ALA A 66 -5.71 -5.56 -4.21
C ALA A 66 -7.15 -5.98 -4.58
N ARG A 67 -8.00 -6.20 -3.57
CA ARG A 67 -9.41 -6.54 -3.81
C ARG A 67 -10.18 -5.37 -4.44
N ILE A 68 -9.96 -4.15 -3.96
CA ILE A 68 -10.61 -2.95 -4.49
C ILE A 68 -10.16 -2.71 -5.93
N THR A 69 -8.87 -2.86 -6.24
CA THR A 69 -8.35 -2.66 -7.61
C THR A 69 -8.95 -3.66 -8.58
N VAL A 70 -9.06 -4.94 -8.21
CA VAL A 70 -9.70 -5.96 -9.06
C VAL A 70 -11.15 -5.57 -9.34
N LYS A 71 -11.93 -5.23 -8.31
CA LYS A 71 -13.33 -4.80 -8.48
C LYS A 71 -13.46 -3.53 -9.32
N ALA A 72 -12.53 -2.58 -9.16
CA ALA A 72 -12.54 -1.34 -9.92
C ALA A 72 -12.30 -1.58 -11.41
N GLU A 73 -11.36 -2.46 -11.76
CA GLU A 73 -11.11 -2.83 -13.16
C GLU A 73 -12.29 -3.61 -13.76
N GLU A 74 -12.91 -4.54 -13.00
CA GLU A 74 -14.16 -5.22 -13.42
C GLU A 74 -15.25 -4.20 -13.77
N LYS A 75 -15.51 -3.24 -12.88
CA LYS A 75 -16.52 -2.19 -13.12
C LYS A 75 -16.17 -1.26 -14.27
N LYS A 76 -14.89 -0.96 -14.46
CA LYS A 76 -14.44 -0.17 -15.61
C LYS A 76 -14.69 -0.89 -16.92
N LEU A 77 -14.46 -2.21 -16.99
CA LEU A 77 -14.79 -3.01 -18.16
C LEU A 77 -16.29 -3.05 -18.42
N GLU A 78 -17.11 -3.24 -17.39
CA GLU A 78 -18.58 -3.17 -17.51
C GLU A 78 -19.03 -1.82 -18.08
N LEU A 79 -18.51 -0.69 -17.57
CA LEU A 79 -18.84 0.64 -18.06
C LEU A 79 -18.40 0.85 -19.52
N LEU A 80 -17.22 0.35 -19.89
CA LEU A 80 -16.74 0.40 -21.28
C LEU A 80 -17.64 -0.43 -22.19
N PHE A 81 -18.06 -1.61 -21.75
CA PHE A 81 -19.00 -2.46 -22.49
C PHE A 81 -20.35 -1.76 -22.68
N LEU A 82 -20.91 -1.13 -21.64
CA LEU A 82 -22.14 -0.35 -21.77
C LEU A 82 -21.97 0.80 -22.77
N ARG A 83 -20.88 1.58 -22.67
CA ARG A 83 -20.60 2.67 -23.61
C ARG A 83 -20.41 2.17 -25.04
N TRP A 84 -19.76 1.02 -25.21
CA TRP A 84 -19.56 0.36 -26.49
C TRP A 84 -20.89 -0.07 -27.10
N ASN A 85 -21.76 -0.71 -26.33
CA ASN A 85 -23.10 -1.09 -26.77
C ASN A 85 -23.95 0.12 -27.09
N ASP A 86 -23.93 1.17 -26.26
CA ASP A 86 -24.65 2.42 -26.53
C ASP A 86 -24.18 3.06 -27.83
N HIS A 87 -22.87 3.00 -28.12
CA HIS A 87 -22.33 3.48 -29.39
C HIS A 87 -22.81 2.63 -30.56
N HIS A 88 -22.78 1.30 -30.45
CA HIS A 88 -23.24 0.39 -31.50
C HIS A 88 -24.75 0.50 -31.76
N LYS A 89 -25.53 0.68 -30.70
CA LYS A 89 -26.98 0.93 -30.77
C LYS A 89 -27.29 2.25 -31.47
N LYS A 90 -26.42 3.26 -31.36
CA LYS A 90 -26.56 4.50 -32.14
C LYS A 90 -26.18 4.28 -33.61
N LEU A 91 -25.11 3.53 -33.86
CA LEU A 91 -24.64 3.20 -35.21
C LEU A 91 -25.62 2.33 -36.00
N SER A 92 -26.39 1.46 -35.35
CA SER A 92 -27.41 0.62 -36.02
C SER A 92 -28.56 1.41 -36.66
N ASN A 93 -28.67 2.71 -36.39
CA ASN A 93 -29.61 3.61 -37.07
C ASN A 93 -29.08 4.15 -38.40
N PHE A 94 -27.84 3.80 -38.80
CA PHE A 94 -27.19 4.25 -40.02
C PHE A 94 -26.81 3.07 -40.90
N ILE A 95 -26.79 3.30 -42.22
CA ILE A 95 -26.40 2.29 -43.20
C ILE A 95 -24.87 2.21 -43.24
N ARG A 96 -24.34 1.00 -43.03
CA ARG A 96 -22.90 0.71 -43.09
C ARG A 96 -22.44 0.35 -44.51
N THR A 97 -21.39 1.00 -45.00
CA THR A 97 -20.72 0.62 -46.27
C THR A 97 -19.79 -0.58 -46.11
N LYS A 98 -19.49 -1.27 -47.23
CA LYS A 98 -18.52 -2.38 -47.29
C LYS A 98 -17.06 -1.92 -47.41
N ALA A 99 -16.80 -0.62 -47.33
CA ALA A 99 -15.45 -0.06 -47.45
C ALA A 99 -14.65 -0.27 -46.16
N GLU A 100 -13.32 -0.22 -46.27
CA GLU A 100 -12.41 -0.16 -45.14
C GLU A 100 -11.74 1.23 -45.12
N PRO A 101 -12.05 2.11 -44.14
CA PRO A 101 -12.94 1.91 -42.99
C PRO A 101 -14.43 2.02 -43.33
N PRO A 102 -15.33 1.36 -42.56
CA PRO A 102 -16.77 1.45 -42.77
C PRO A 102 -17.27 2.88 -42.54
N ILE A 103 -18.08 3.37 -43.49
CA ILE A 103 -18.71 4.68 -43.42
C ILE A 103 -20.19 4.47 -43.10
N TYR A 104 -20.69 5.23 -42.14
CA TYR A 104 -22.09 5.21 -41.72
C TYR A 104 -22.79 6.46 -42.27
N TYR A 105 -23.91 6.28 -42.97
CA TYR A 105 -24.67 7.39 -43.55
C TYR A 105 -26.18 7.17 -43.44
N LEU A 106 -26.94 8.25 -43.62
CA LEU A 106 -28.40 8.22 -43.71
C LEU A 106 -28.82 9.07 -44.92
N PRO A 107 -29.42 8.48 -45.97
CA PRO A 107 -29.87 9.24 -47.14
C PRO A 107 -31.09 10.11 -46.82
N LYS A 108 -31.21 11.28 -47.48
CA LYS A 108 -32.33 12.22 -47.27
C LYS A 108 -33.65 11.72 -47.84
N GLN A 109 -33.60 10.90 -48.90
CA GLN A 109 -34.76 10.24 -49.49
C GLN A 109 -34.60 8.72 -49.27
N PRO A 110 -35.48 8.07 -48.50
CA PRO A 110 -35.37 6.64 -48.26
C PRO A 110 -35.74 5.87 -49.53
N LEU A 111 -34.82 5.03 -50.02
CA LEU A 111 -35.14 4.03 -51.02
C LEU A 111 -35.70 2.78 -50.31
N GLU A 112 -36.65 2.04 -50.90
CA GLU A 112 -37.22 0.84 -50.26
C GLU A 112 -36.15 -0.19 -49.84
N LYS A 113 -35.08 -0.31 -50.65
CA LYS A 113 -33.93 -1.18 -50.36
C LYS A 113 -33.19 -0.76 -49.08
N ASP A 114 -33.10 0.54 -48.81
CA ASP A 114 -32.38 1.08 -47.66
C ASP A 114 -33.09 0.77 -46.35
N ALA A 115 -34.43 0.77 -46.34
CA ALA A 115 -35.24 0.39 -45.17
C ALA A 115 -35.02 -1.08 -44.80
N THR A 116 -35.05 -1.98 -45.81
CA THR A 116 -34.80 -3.41 -45.58
C THR A 116 -33.39 -3.69 -45.09
N LEU A 117 -32.38 -2.95 -45.58
CA LEU A 117 -31.00 -3.08 -45.12
C LEU A 117 -30.83 -2.59 -43.67
N LEU A 118 -31.54 -1.52 -43.29
CA LEU A 118 -31.52 -1.00 -41.93
C LEU A 118 -32.12 -1.98 -40.93
N ASP A 119 -33.26 -2.59 -41.26
CA ASP A 119 -33.92 -3.58 -40.39
C ASP A 119 -33.06 -4.83 -40.22
N GLN A 120 -32.46 -5.34 -41.30
CA GLN A 120 -31.51 -6.46 -41.23
C GLN A 120 -30.28 -6.13 -40.36
N GLN A 121 -29.77 -4.90 -40.45
CA GLN A 121 -28.63 -4.46 -39.63
C GLN A 121 -28.99 -4.31 -38.16
N ARG A 122 -30.23 -3.90 -37.85
CA ARG A 122 -30.73 -3.83 -36.48
C ARG A 122 -30.90 -5.23 -35.90
N GLU A 123 -31.47 -6.17 -36.64
CA GLU A 123 -31.61 -7.58 -36.23
C GLU A 123 -30.26 -8.27 -35.97
N GLN A 124 -29.21 -7.94 -36.72
CA GLN A 124 -27.87 -8.50 -36.52
C GLN A 124 -27.10 -7.93 -35.31
N HIS A 125 -27.49 -6.75 -34.83
CA HIS A 125 -26.80 -6.04 -33.74
C HIS A 125 -27.49 -6.17 -32.37
N PHE A 126 -28.68 -6.78 -32.32
CA PHE A 126 -29.37 -7.19 -31.09
C PHE A 126 -29.03 -8.63 -30.71
#